data_AF-A0A373S580-F1
#
_entry.id   AF-A0A373S580-F1
#
_cell.length_a   1.000
_cell.length_b   1.000
_cell.length_c   1.000
_cell.angle_alpha   90.00
_cell.angle_beta   90.00
_cell.angle_gamma   90.00
#
_symmetry.space_group_name_H-M   'P 1'
#
loop_
_entity.id
_entity.type
_entity.pdbx_description
1 polymer ?
#
loop_
_entity_poly.entity_id
_entity_poly.type
_entity_poly.pdbx_seq_one_letter_code
_entity_poly.pdbx_strand_id
1 'polypeptide(L)'
;MILAIDIGNTTVTLGGVRIAPQQAYSLEFTARIDINHTWSASQYESAIEQLFEDKNLSPSDFRGVIISSVVPSVLTLLQECVRNLFGTEPLLVTSESDLGMTFSIPEPEKVGRDRLVDAAWAAAHYPLPVITVDLGTATTFNVIRENSVFCGGAIAPGLDMGLGALSERTAQLPRLDLQIPKRIIGRNTEECILSGTIVGMAAMLDGMVQRIEAELGSPATLILTGGAARFVEPLVLHPHIYDPNLLLKGLAFLCERNCAN
;
A
#
# COMPACT_ATOMS: atom_id res chain seq x y z
N MET A 1 13.17 -8.46 14.29
CA MET A 1 12.31 -7.63 13.41
C MET A 1 11.08 -8.43 13.02
N ILE A 2 10.10 -7.82 12.36
CA ILE A 2 9.04 -8.53 11.61
C ILE A 2 9.37 -8.41 10.12
N LEU A 3 9.23 -9.49 9.37
CA LEU A 3 9.26 -9.44 7.90
C LEU A 3 7.84 -9.21 7.39
N ALA A 4 7.59 -8.02 6.86
CA ALA A 4 6.35 -7.66 6.21
C ALA A 4 6.48 -7.91 4.70
N ILE A 5 5.56 -8.68 4.13
CA ILE A 5 5.51 -8.98 2.70
C ILE A 5 4.14 -8.56 2.17
N ASP A 6 4.14 -7.72 1.15
CA ASP A 6 2.94 -7.38 0.39
C ASP A 6 3.06 -7.87 -1.05
N ILE A 7 2.06 -8.64 -1.50
CA ILE A 7 1.99 -9.20 -2.83
C ILE A 7 0.91 -8.45 -3.60
N GLY A 8 1.32 -7.36 -4.25
CA GLY A 8 0.49 -6.59 -5.17
C GLY A 8 0.33 -7.26 -6.53
N ASN A 9 -0.26 -6.58 -7.51
CA ASN A 9 -0.45 -7.13 -8.86
C ASN A 9 0.84 -7.17 -9.68
N THR A 10 1.74 -6.22 -9.47
CA THR A 10 2.95 -6.03 -10.29
C THR A 10 4.22 -6.43 -9.56
N THR A 11 4.22 -6.36 -8.23
CA THR A 11 5.42 -6.47 -7.39
C THR A 11 5.12 -7.15 -6.07
N VAL A 12 6.08 -7.93 -5.57
CA VAL A 12 6.19 -8.31 -4.17
C VAL A 12 7.05 -7.26 -3.46
N THR A 13 6.49 -6.54 -2.50
CA THR A 13 7.22 -5.60 -1.63
C THR A 13 7.58 -6.30 -0.33
N LEU A 14 8.86 -6.23 0.06
CA LEU A 14 9.37 -6.77 1.31
C LEU A 14 9.90 -5.66 2.19
N GLY A 15 9.63 -5.73 3.49
CA GLY A 15 10.17 -4.79 4.48
C GLY A 15 10.55 -5.47 5.78
N GLY A 16 11.76 -5.21 6.25
CA GLY A 16 12.16 -5.53 7.62
C GLY A 16 11.73 -4.40 8.54
N VAL A 17 10.77 -4.65 9.42
CA VAL A 17 10.25 -3.64 10.35
C VAL A 17 10.76 -3.95 11.75
N ARG A 18 11.50 -3.01 12.33
CA ARG A 18 11.89 -3.03 13.74
C ARG A 18 10.82 -2.30 14.54
N ILE A 19 10.52 -2.86 15.70
CA ILE A 19 9.52 -2.34 16.62
C ILE A 19 10.28 -2.03 17.90
N ALA A 20 10.47 -0.75 18.16
CA ALA A 20 11.13 -0.23 19.34
C ALA A 20 10.12 -0.06 20.49
N PRO A 21 10.58 0.15 21.74
CA PRO A 21 9.70 0.44 22.87
C PRO A 21 8.73 1.59 22.54
N GLN A 22 7.55 1.58 23.17
CA GLN A 22 6.48 2.55 22.91
C GLN A 22 5.85 2.44 21.50
N GLN A 23 5.90 1.26 20.88
CA GLN A 23 5.30 1.02 19.56
C GLN A 23 5.85 1.95 18.47
N ALA A 24 7.15 2.25 18.53
CA ALA A 24 7.83 2.99 17.48
C ALA A 24 8.28 2.03 16.37
N TYR A 25 7.67 2.13 15.19
CA TYR A 25 7.96 1.28 14.03
C TYR A 25 8.97 1.96 13.11
N SER A 26 10.11 1.33 12.86
CA SER A 26 11.13 1.78 11.90
C SER A 26 11.35 0.74 10.81
N LEU A 27 11.45 1.21 9.56
CA LEU A 27 11.83 0.35 8.45
C LEU A 27 13.35 0.27 8.39
N GLU A 28 13.86 -0.94 8.48
CA GLU A 28 15.28 -1.24 8.39
C GLU A 28 15.69 -1.43 6.92
N PHE A 29 14.79 -1.98 6.12
CA PHE A 29 14.91 -2.02 4.68
C PHE A 29 13.55 -2.07 3.99
N THR A 30 13.56 -1.74 2.71
CA THR A 30 12.48 -2.03 1.76
C THR A 30 13.10 -2.58 0.49
N ALA A 31 12.49 -3.61 -0.07
CA ALA A 31 12.86 -4.21 -1.34
C ALA A 31 11.61 -4.50 -2.16
N ARG A 32 11.79 -4.59 -3.48
CA ARG A 32 10.73 -4.94 -4.42
C ARG A 32 11.25 -5.99 -5.38
N ILE A 33 10.44 -7.00 -5.62
CA ILE A 33 10.67 -8.04 -6.62
C ILE A 33 9.50 -7.94 -7.59
N ASP A 34 9.77 -7.73 -8.88
CA ASP A 34 8.72 -7.76 -9.89
C ASP A 34 8.09 -9.15 -9.93
N ILE A 35 6.76 -9.22 -10.00
CA ILE A 35 6.06 -10.49 -10.06
C ILE A 35 6.36 -11.14 -11.41
N ASN A 36 6.93 -12.34 -11.33
CA ASN A 36 7.10 -13.20 -12.47
C ASN A 36 6.25 -14.46 -12.29
N HIS A 37 5.21 -14.59 -13.11
CA HIS A 37 4.29 -15.72 -13.06
C HIS A 37 4.88 -17.05 -13.55
N THR A 38 6.09 -17.05 -14.12
CA THR A 38 6.81 -18.27 -14.51
C THR A 38 7.78 -18.75 -13.43
N TRP A 39 7.98 -17.97 -12.36
CA TRP A 39 8.89 -18.35 -11.30
C TRP A 39 8.33 -19.44 -10.38
N SER A 40 9.20 -20.37 -9.97
CA SER A 40 8.94 -21.31 -8.88
C SER A 40 9.20 -20.68 -7.51
N ALA A 41 8.77 -21.36 -6.44
CA ALA A 41 9.09 -20.97 -5.07
C ALA A 41 10.61 -20.81 -4.87
N SER A 42 11.41 -21.76 -5.34
CA SER A 42 12.88 -21.69 -5.23
C SER A 42 13.51 -20.44 -5.88
N GLN A 43 12.90 -19.88 -6.94
CA GLN A 43 13.42 -18.66 -7.56
C GLN A 43 13.09 -17.42 -6.73
N TYR A 44 11.90 -17.36 -6.13
CA TYR A 44 11.58 -16.33 -5.14
C TYR A 44 12.46 -16.48 -3.88
N GLU A 45 12.71 -17.71 -3.44
CA GLU A 45 13.57 -18.04 -2.31
C GLU A 45 14.98 -17.50 -2.52
N SER A 46 15.64 -17.82 -3.65
CA SER A 46 16.96 -17.29 -3.98
C SER A 46 17.00 -15.76 -4.07
N ALA A 47 15.92 -15.13 -4.56
CA ALA A 47 15.83 -13.66 -4.60
C ALA A 47 15.75 -13.04 -3.18
N ILE A 48 15.03 -13.71 -2.26
CA ILE A 48 14.93 -13.29 -0.85
C ILE A 48 16.25 -13.55 -0.11
N GLU A 49 16.90 -14.68 -0.35
CA GLU A 49 18.22 -14.99 0.21
C GLU A 49 19.26 -13.95 -0.22
N GLN A 50 19.34 -13.63 -1.52
CA GLN A 50 20.25 -12.61 -2.02
C GLN A 50 19.97 -11.24 -1.35
N LEU A 51 18.70 -10.88 -1.18
CA LEU A 51 18.32 -9.67 -0.47
C LEU A 51 18.82 -9.68 0.98
N PHE A 52 18.72 -10.81 1.68
CA PHE A 52 19.22 -10.93 3.05
C PHE A 52 20.75 -10.86 3.11
N GLU A 53 21.45 -11.53 2.20
CA GLU A 53 22.91 -11.44 2.07
C GLU A 53 23.35 -9.98 1.85
N ASP A 54 22.73 -9.27 0.90
CA ASP A 54 23.04 -7.87 0.59
C ASP A 54 22.83 -6.93 1.79
N LYS A 55 21.91 -7.29 2.68
CA LYS A 55 21.61 -6.53 3.91
C LYS A 55 22.33 -7.06 5.14
N ASN A 56 23.15 -8.10 5.00
CA ASN A 56 23.80 -8.82 6.10
C ASN A 56 22.78 -9.26 7.18
N LEU A 57 21.68 -9.85 6.72
CA LEU A 57 20.59 -10.39 7.52
C LEU A 57 20.48 -11.90 7.34
N SER A 58 19.79 -12.54 8.26
CA SER A 58 19.43 -13.95 8.25
C SER A 58 17.96 -14.13 8.62
N PRO A 59 17.34 -15.28 8.32
CA PRO A 59 15.99 -15.57 8.78
C PRO A 59 15.81 -15.44 10.30
N SER A 60 16.88 -15.71 11.08
CA SER A 60 16.85 -15.62 12.55
C SER A 60 16.74 -14.20 13.10
N ASP A 61 16.97 -13.18 12.28
CA ASP A 61 16.78 -11.77 12.65
C ASP A 61 15.30 -11.36 12.70
N PHE A 62 14.41 -12.21 12.20
CA PHE A 62 12.97 -12.00 12.18
C PHE A 62 12.26 -12.93 13.15
N ARG A 63 11.45 -12.36 14.04
CA ARG A 63 10.64 -13.12 15.02
C ARG A 63 9.27 -13.51 14.48
N GLY A 64 8.91 -13.06 13.28
CA GLY A 64 7.62 -13.29 12.66
C GLY A 64 7.61 -12.80 11.22
N VAL A 65 6.78 -13.44 10.40
CA VAL A 65 6.57 -13.11 9.00
C VAL A 65 5.07 -12.95 8.78
N ILE A 66 4.67 -11.87 8.09
CA ILE A 66 3.28 -11.60 7.74
C ILE A 66 3.16 -11.28 6.26
N ILE A 67 2.10 -11.79 5.64
CA ILE A 67 1.82 -11.60 4.21
C ILE A 67 0.43 -10.94 4.03
N SER A 68 0.40 -9.86 3.26
CA SER A 68 -0.78 -9.38 2.53
C SER A 68 -0.67 -9.82 1.08
N SER A 69 -1.78 -10.24 0.46
CA SER A 69 -1.80 -10.61 -0.96
C SER A 69 -3.15 -10.38 -1.60
N VAL A 70 -3.11 -9.88 -2.83
CA VAL A 70 -4.23 -9.86 -3.78
C VAL A 70 -4.00 -10.79 -4.98
N VAL A 71 -2.89 -11.55 -4.98
CA VAL A 71 -2.49 -12.46 -6.07
C VAL A 71 -2.31 -13.89 -5.53
N PRO A 72 -3.37 -14.74 -5.60
CA PRO A 72 -3.36 -16.08 -5.01
C PRO A 72 -2.26 -17.01 -5.55
N SER A 73 -1.94 -16.91 -6.85
CA SER A 73 -0.93 -17.77 -7.47
C SER A 73 0.47 -17.54 -6.91
N VAL A 74 0.81 -16.29 -6.59
CA VAL A 74 2.10 -15.90 -6.01
C VAL A 74 2.10 -16.16 -4.49
N LEU A 75 0.96 -15.97 -3.81
CA LEU A 75 0.83 -16.25 -2.39
C LEU A 75 1.29 -17.66 -2.02
N THR A 76 0.83 -18.69 -2.74
CA THR A 76 1.19 -20.09 -2.46
C THR A 76 2.71 -20.31 -2.54
N LEU A 77 3.38 -19.68 -3.51
CA LEU A 77 4.82 -19.78 -3.68
C LEU A 77 5.57 -19.11 -2.52
N LEU A 78 5.12 -17.92 -2.11
CA LEU A 78 5.76 -17.19 -1.01
C LEU A 78 5.51 -17.84 0.35
N GLN A 79 4.37 -18.52 0.56
CA GLN A 79 4.17 -19.35 1.75
C GLN A 79 5.15 -20.53 1.81
N GLU A 80 5.45 -21.17 0.67
CA GLU A 80 6.48 -22.19 0.58
C GLU A 80 7.88 -21.63 0.88
N CYS A 81 8.22 -20.47 0.30
CA CYS A 81 9.49 -19.80 0.60
C CYS A 81 9.64 -19.50 2.10
N VAL A 82 8.59 -18.98 2.74
CA VAL A 82 8.63 -18.67 4.17
C VAL A 82 8.81 -19.93 5.02
N ARG A 83 8.13 -21.03 4.68
CA ARG A 83 8.36 -22.31 5.36
C ARG A 83 9.79 -22.82 5.22
N ASN A 84 10.37 -22.73 4.03
CA ASN A 84 11.73 -23.21 3.76
C ASN A 84 12.77 -22.35 4.51
N LEU A 85 12.65 -21.03 4.43
CA LEU A 85 13.62 -20.09 4.99
C LEU A 85 13.50 -19.92 6.51
N PHE A 86 12.28 -19.93 7.06
CA PHE A 86 12.02 -19.60 8.47
C PHE A 86 11.55 -20.79 9.30
N GLY A 87 11.17 -21.91 8.68
CA GLY A 87 10.65 -23.09 9.39
C GLY A 87 9.27 -22.88 10.03
N THR A 88 8.53 -21.82 9.65
CA THR A 88 7.21 -21.49 10.17
C THR A 88 6.26 -21.09 9.04
N GLU A 89 4.95 -21.17 9.28
CA GLU A 89 3.95 -20.53 8.42
C GLU A 89 3.96 -19.01 8.63
N PRO A 90 3.79 -18.21 7.56
CA PRO A 90 3.53 -16.78 7.71
C PRO A 90 2.11 -16.55 8.25
N LEU A 91 1.94 -15.47 9.00
CA LEU A 91 0.61 -14.93 9.28
C LEU A 91 0.03 -14.35 7.99
N LEU A 92 -1.20 -14.74 7.63
CA LEU A 92 -1.91 -14.15 6.50
C LEU A 92 -2.93 -13.13 7.00
N VAL A 93 -2.92 -11.92 6.43
CA VAL A 93 -3.92 -10.91 6.77
C VAL A 93 -5.26 -11.27 6.16
N THR A 94 -6.31 -11.31 6.98
CA THR A 94 -7.70 -11.47 6.55
C THR A 94 -8.60 -10.48 7.30
N SER A 95 -9.88 -10.41 6.91
CA SER A 95 -10.90 -9.66 7.66
C SER A 95 -11.22 -10.27 9.02
N GLU A 96 -10.80 -11.51 9.27
CA GLU A 96 -10.99 -12.22 10.54
C GLU A 96 -9.81 -12.02 11.51
N SER A 97 -8.69 -11.45 11.05
CA SER A 97 -7.58 -11.06 11.91
C SER A 97 -8.04 -10.02 12.94
N ASP A 98 -7.34 -9.94 14.08
CA ASP A 98 -7.48 -8.81 15.00
C ASP A 98 -6.87 -7.55 14.37
N LEU A 99 -7.71 -6.81 13.64
CA LEU A 99 -7.34 -5.59 12.94
C LEU A 99 -7.38 -4.34 13.83
N GLY A 100 -7.86 -4.44 15.08
CA GLY A 100 -8.06 -3.27 15.95
C GLY A 100 -9.13 -2.28 15.44
N MET A 101 -9.97 -2.72 14.51
CA MET A 101 -11.07 -1.95 13.95
C MET A 101 -12.28 -2.87 13.69
N THR A 102 -13.47 -2.26 13.57
CA THR A 102 -14.72 -2.94 13.21
C THR A 102 -15.20 -2.50 11.84
N PHE A 103 -16.23 -3.15 11.29
CA PHE A 103 -16.74 -2.87 9.95
C PHE A 103 -18.21 -2.42 9.99
N SER A 104 -18.56 -1.44 9.17
CA SER A 104 -19.96 -1.06 8.89
C SER A 104 -20.41 -1.42 7.48
N ILE A 105 -19.61 -2.25 6.78
CA ILE A 105 -19.90 -2.75 5.43
C ILE A 105 -20.42 -4.20 5.51
N PRO A 106 -21.24 -4.64 4.55
CA PRO A 106 -21.88 -5.95 4.61
C PRO A 106 -20.94 -7.14 4.37
N GLU A 107 -19.87 -6.94 3.58
CA GLU A 107 -18.97 -8.02 3.12
C GLU A 107 -17.49 -7.64 3.36
N PRO A 108 -17.02 -7.58 4.63
CA PRO A 108 -15.63 -7.24 4.95
C PRO A 108 -14.59 -8.16 4.31
N GLU A 109 -14.94 -9.42 4.08
CA GLU A 109 -14.08 -10.44 3.49
C GLU A 109 -13.68 -10.16 2.04
N LYS A 110 -14.46 -9.32 1.34
CA LYS A 110 -14.21 -8.87 -0.03
C LYS A 110 -13.29 -7.66 -0.14
N VAL A 111 -12.95 -7.02 0.99
CA VAL A 111 -12.01 -5.89 1.00
C VAL A 111 -10.61 -6.42 0.70
N GLY A 112 -9.89 -5.71 -0.17
CA GLY A 112 -8.48 -5.97 -0.47
C GLY A 112 -7.64 -6.00 0.81
N ARG A 113 -6.68 -6.94 0.89
CA ARG A 113 -5.89 -7.14 2.10
C ARG A 113 -5.00 -5.93 2.41
N ASP A 114 -4.44 -5.33 1.38
CA ASP A 114 -3.75 -4.03 1.42
C ASP A 114 -4.61 -2.94 2.08
N ARG A 115 -5.86 -2.80 1.65
CA ARG A 115 -6.80 -1.81 2.20
C ARG A 115 -7.13 -2.05 3.67
N LEU A 116 -7.23 -3.32 4.09
CA LEU A 116 -7.43 -3.67 5.50
C LEU A 116 -6.22 -3.28 6.35
N VAL A 117 -5.02 -3.57 5.86
CA VAL A 117 -3.75 -3.23 6.53
C VAL A 117 -3.63 -1.72 6.68
N ASP A 118 -3.86 -0.98 5.59
CA ASP A 118 -3.74 0.46 5.59
C ASP A 118 -4.70 1.12 6.59
N ALA A 119 -5.96 0.67 6.56
CA ALA A 119 -6.97 1.15 7.48
C ALA A 119 -6.67 0.80 8.95
N ALA A 120 -6.22 -0.43 9.22
CA ALA A 120 -5.88 -0.86 10.58
C ALA A 120 -4.72 -0.04 11.17
N TRP A 121 -3.66 0.18 10.38
CA TRP A 121 -2.55 1.03 10.79
C TRP A 121 -3.03 2.45 11.07
N ALA A 122 -3.79 3.03 10.14
CA ALA A 122 -4.21 4.41 10.24
C ALA A 122 -5.17 4.65 11.41
N ALA A 123 -6.10 3.72 11.65
CA ALA A 123 -7.03 3.78 12.77
C ALA A 123 -6.33 3.76 14.14
N ALA A 124 -5.18 3.05 14.22
CA ALA A 124 -4.43 2.93 15.46
C ALA A 124 -3.44 4.07 15.71
N HIS A 125 -2.95 4.75 14.67
CA HIS A 125 -1.81 5.67 14.77
C HIS A 125 -2.11 7.12 14.36
N TYR A 126 -3.27 7.40 13.77
CA TYR A 126 -3.67 8.75 13.36
C TYR A 126 -5.01 9.17 13.99
N PRO A 127 -5.26 10.49 14.14
CA PRO A 127 -6.53 10.98 14.68
C PRO A 127 -7.72 10.56 13.81
N LEU A 128 -8.79 10.08 14.45
CA LEU A 128 -10.06 9.74 13.80
C LEU A 128 -10.99 10.96 13.70
N PRO A 129 -11.87 11.01 12.67
CA PRO A 129 -11.95 10.09 11.54
C PRO A 129 -10.73 10.25 10.61
N VAL A 130 -10.36 9.18 9.92
CA VAL A 130 -9.18 9.14 9.04
C VAL A 130 -9.54 8.56 7.67
N ILE A 131 -8.97 9.16 6.63
CA ILE A 131 -9.05 8.71 5.25
C ILE A 131 -7.63 8.33 4.82
N THR A 132 -7.42 7.08 4.41
CA THR A 132 -6.18 6.70 3.72
C THR A 132 -6.40 6.71 2.22
N VAL A 133 -5.42 7.23 1.48
CA VAL A 133 -5.37 7.18 0.03
C VAL A 133 -4.08 6.49 -0.40
N ASP A 134 -4.20 5.29 -0.95
CA ASP A 134 -3.07 4.55 -1.53
C ASP A 134 -3.03 4.78 -3.04
N LEU A 135 -1.96 5.43 -3.51
CA LEU A 135 -1.64 5.63 -4.92
C LEU A 135 -0.75 4.49 -5.44
N GLY A 136 -1.33 3.29 -5.52
CA GLY A 136 -0.74 2.08 -6.08
C GLY A 136 -1.17 1.81 -7.53
N THR A 137 -1.30 0.52 -7.89
CA THR A 137 -1.82 0.10 -9.21
C THR A 137 -3.22 0.69 -9.48
N ALA A 138 -4.06 0.70 -8.45
CA ALA A 138 -5.27 1.50 -8.36
C ALA A 138 -5.08 2.57 -7.29
N THR A 139 -5.81 3.67 -7.43
CA THR A 139 -5.92 4.67 -6.35
C THR A 139 -7.09 4.23 -5.46
N THR A 140 -6.82 3.88 -4.20
CA THR A 140 -7.86 3.45 -3.26
C THR A 140 -8.04 4.45 -2.14
N PHE A 141 -9.29 4.68 -1.75
CA PHE A 141 -9.68 5.46 -0.58
C PHE A 141 -10.25 4.50 0.46
N ASN A 142 -9.80 4.63 1.70
CA ASN A 142 -10.33 3.90 2.84
C ASN A 142 -10.78 4.89 3.91
N VAL A 143 -12.03 4.79 4.32
CA VAL A 143 -12.63 5.72 5.28
C VAL A 143 -12.85 4.98 6.59
N ILE A 144 -12.26 5.51 7.67
CA ILE A 144 -12.42 4.99 9.02
C ILE A 144 -12.96 6.13 9.87
N ARG A 145 -14.18 5.97 10.37
CA ARG A 145 -14.80 6.96 11.26
C ARG A 145 -14.39 6.73 12.72
N GLU A 146 -14.96 7.52 13.62
CA GLU A 146 -14.74 7.40 15.06
C GLU A 146 -15.00 5.98 15.59
N ASN A 147 -14.35 5.64 16.71
CA ASN A 147 -14.35 4.28 17.30
C ASN A 147 -13.78 3.19 16.37
N SER A 148 -12.86 3.57 15.47
CA SER A 148 -12.18 2.66 14.55
C SER A 148 -13.15 1.80 13.73
N VAL A 149 -14.12 2.44 13.08
CA VAL A 149 -15.12 1.76 12.24
C VAL A 149 -14.78 1.99 10.77
N PHE A 150 -14.38 0.93 10.06
CA PHE A 150 -14.15 0.92 8.62
C PHE A 150 -15.48 1.04 7.87
N CYS A 151 -15.62 2.12 7.11
CA CYS A 151 -16.84 2.49 6.40
C CYS A 151 -16.85 2.09 4.92
N GLY A 152 -15.71 1.63 4.39
CA GLY A 152 -15.52 1.44 2.95
C GLY A 152 -14.70 2.57 2.34
N GLY A 153 -15.07 3.01 1.14
CA GLY A 153 -14.41 4.10 0.43
C GLY A 153 -14.58 3.99 -1.08
N ALA A 154 -13.58 4.39 -1.84
CA ALA A 154 -13.63 4.48 -3.30
C ALA A 154 -12.41 3.84 -3.96
N ILE A 155 -12.54 3.47 -5.23
CA ILE A 155 -11.43 2.96 -6.05
C ILE A 155 -11.47 3.70 -7.40
N ALA A 156 -10.33 4.23 -7.80
CA ALA A 156 -10.11 4.88 -9.08
C ALA A 156 -8.88 4.27 -9.78
N PRO A 157 -8.72 4.48 -11.11
CA PRO A 157 -7.49 4.09 -11.79
C PRO A 157 -6.25 4.72 -11.12
N GLY A 158 -5.17 3.95 -11.04
CA GLY A 158 -3.86 4.46 -10.61
C GLY A 158 -3.20 5.33 -11.69
N LEU A 159 -2.17 6.08 -11.30
CA LEU A 159 -1.46 6.99 -12.22
C LEU A 159 -0.82 6.25 -13.40
N ASP A 160 -0.04 5.19 -13.12
CA ASP A 160 0.63 4.40 -14.16
C ASP A 160 -0.38 3.69 -15.08
N MET A 161 -1.48 3.19 -14.51
CA MET A 161 -2.57 2.58 -15.27
C MET A 161 -3.21 3.57 -16.24
N GLY A 162 -3.56 4.76 -15.75
CA GLY A 162 -4.15 5.82 -16.59
C GLY A 162 -3.20 6.32 -17.67
N LEU A 163 -1.93 6.50 -17.32
CA LEU A 163 -0.89 6.93 -18.25
C LEU A 163 -0.62 5.88 -19.34
N GLY A 164 -0.52 4.61 -18.96
CA GLY A 164 -0.37 3.49 -19.88
C GLY A 164 -1.54 3.43 -20.86
N ALA A 165 -2.77 3.54 -20.36
CA ALA A 165 -3.98 3.50 -21.18
C ALA A 165 -4.01 4.58 -22.26
N LEU A 166 -3.50 5.79 -22.00
CA LEU A 166 -3.42 6.85 -23.02
C LEU A 166 -2.54 6.42 -24.20
N SER A 167 -1.36 5.86 -23.92
CA SER A 167 -0.43 5.42 -24.96
C SER A 167 -0.92 4.17 -25.71
N GLU A 168 -1.60 3.24 -25.02
CA GLU A 168 -2.07 1.99 -25.61
C GLU A 168 -3.37 2.14 -26.40
N ARG A 169 -4.24 3.09 -26.01
CA ARG A 169 -5.59 3.25 -26.56
C ARG A 169 -5.75 4.43 -27.51
N THR A 170 -4.65 5.10 -27.85
CA THR A 170 -4.65 6.21 -28.81
C THR A 170 -3.53 6.05 -29.84
N ALA A 171 -3.71 6.62 -31.03
CA ALA A 171 -2.77 6.39 -32.13
C ALA A 171 -1.47 7.21 -32.07
N GLN A 172 -1.46 8.32 -31.31
CA GLN A 172 -0.38 9.32 -31.36
C GLN A 172 0.14 9.77 -29.99
N LEU A 173 -0.47 9.35 -28.88
CA LEU A 173 0.04 9.75 -27.57
C LEU A 173 1.25 8.90 -27.19
N PRO A 174 2.36 9.52 -26.74
CA PRO A 174 3.56 8.78 -26.37
C PRO A 174 3.37 8.04 -25.05
N ARG A 175 4.17 6.98 -24.85
CA ARG A 175 4.37 6.39 -23.53
C ARG A 175 5.29 7.30 -22.72
N LEU A 176 4.90 7.61 -21.50
CA LEU A 176 5.64 8.50 -20.60
C LEU A 176 5.83 7.83 -19.24
N ASP A 177 6.83 8.31 -18.51
CA ASP A 177 7.02 7.99 -17.10
C ASP A 177 6.43 9.09 -16.20
N LEU A 178 6.07 8.74 -14.97
CA LEU A 178 5.55 9.71 -14.01
C LEU A 178 6.61 10.77 -13.65
N GLN A 179 6.25 12.04 -13.86
CA GLN A 179 7.11 13.18 -13.56
C GLN A 179 6.26 14.39 -13.19
N ILE A 180 6.62 15.08 -12.09
CA ILE A 180 5.90 16.29 -11.66
C ILE A 180 6.01 17.36 -12.76
N PRO A 181 4.87 17.85 -13.29
CA PRO A 181 4.90 18.82 -14.37
C PRO A 181 5.39 20.19 -13.87
N LYS A 182 6.20 20.87 -14.69
CA LYS A 182 6.73 22.22 -14.37
C LYS A 182 5.67 23.33 -14.42
N ARG A 183 4.52 23.05 -15.04
CA ARG A 183 3.39 23.97 -15.25
C ARG A 183 2.10 23.16 -15.42
N ILE A 184 0.98 23.74 -15.02
CA ILE A 184 -0.34 23.11 -15.18
C ILE A 184 -0.83 23.22 -16.65
N ILE A 185 -0.69 24.40 -17.26
CA ILE A 185 -1.07 24.56 -18.67
C ILE A 185 0.10 24.09 -19.55
N GLY A 186 0.04 22.82 -19.96
CA GLY A 186 1.03 22.20 -20.85
C GLY A 186 1.08 22.87 -22.22
N ARG A 187 2.28 22.90 -22.81
CA ARG A 187 2.55 23.54 -24.12
C ARG A 187 2.89 22.55 -25.22
N ASN A 188 2.92 21.27 -24.90
CA ASN A 188 3.06 20.16 -25.82
C ASN A 188 2.30 18.95 -25.27
N THR A 189 2.16 17.90 -26.07
CA THR A 189 1.40 16.70 -25.73
C THR A 189 1.88 16.06 -24.41
N GLU A 190 3.19 15.96 -24.19
CA GLU A 190 3.75 15.33 -23.00
C GLU A 190 3.41 16.12 -21.74
N GLU A 191 3.61 17.44 -21.77
CA GLU A 191 3.25 18.33 -20.66
C GLU A 191 1.73 18.30 -20.38
N CYS A 192 0.89 18.25 -21.42
CA CYS A 192 -0.56 18.14 -21.27
C CYS A 192 -0.98 16.83 -20.61
N ILE A 193 -0.38 15.69 -21.03
CA ILE A 193 -0.64 14.38 -20.42
C ILE A 193 -0.21 14.38 -18.96
N LEU A 194 1.03 14.79 -18.66
CA LEU A 194 1.55 14.79 -17.29
C LEU A 194 0.74 15.70 -16.38
N SER A 195 0.32 16.88 -16.87
CA SER A 195 -0.56 17.76 -16.10
C SER A 195 -1.92 17.12 -15.86
N GLY A 196 -2.58 16.59 -16.89
CA GLY A 196 -3.89 15.94 -16.75
C GLY A 196 -3.86 14.76 -15.80
N THR A 197 -2.79 13.96 -15.83
CA THR A 197 -2.63 12.77 -14.98
C THR A 197 -2.27 13.13 -13.54
N ILE A 198 -1.23 13.95 -13.31
CA ILE A 198 -0.69 14.18 -11.97
C ILE A 198 -1.43 15.31 -11.24
N VAL A 199 -1.57 16.48 -11.89
CA VAL A 199 -2.33 17.60 -11.30
C VAL A 199 -3.81 17.25 -11.22
N GLY A 200 -4.33 16.54 -12.23
CA GLY A 200 -5.71 16.04 -12.21
C GLY A 200 -5.97 15.04 -11.07
N MET A 201 -5.01 14.16 -10.76
CA MET A 201 -5.11 13.28 -9.58
C MET A 201 -5.12 14.09 -8.29
N ALA A 202 -4.21 15.06 -8.11
CA ALA A 202 -4.21 15.92 -6.91
C ALA A 202 -5.57 16.62 -6.72
N ALA A 203 -6.13 17.20 -7.79
CA ALA A 203 -7.46 17.81 -7.77
C ALA A 203 -8.58 16.81 -7.48
N MET A 204 -8.48 15.57 -7.97
CA MET A 204 -9.39 14.48 -7.64
C MET A 204 -9.32 14.16 -6.14
N LEU A 205 -8.12 14.05 -5.57
CA LEU A 205 -7.95 13.77 -4.13
C LEU A 205 -8.61 14.86 -3.29
N ASP A 206 -8.32 16.14 -3.57
CA ASP A 206 -8.94 17.28 -2.88
C ASP A 206 -10.47 17.22 -2.95
N GLY A 207 -11.01 16.99 -4.16
CA GLY A 207 -12.45 16.95 -4.38
C GLY A 207 -13.14 15.73 -3.75
N MET A 208 -12.47 14.57 -3.71
CA MET A 208 -12.98 13.35 -3.09
C MET A 208 -13.00 13.48 -1.57
N VAL A 209 -11.90 13.96 -0.97
CA VAL A 209 -11.80 14.15 0.49
C VAL A 209 -12.86 15.12 0.97
N GLN A 210 -13.03 16.27 0.31
CA GLN A 210 -14.08 17.22 0.63
C GLN A 210 -15.49 16.60 0.62
N ARG A 211 -15.77 15.71 -0.33
CA ARG A 211 -17.07 15.02 -0.43
C ARG A 211 -17.25 13.97 0.65
N ILE A 212 -16.20 13.22 0.96
CA ILE A 212 -16.20 12.23 2.05
C ILE A 212 -16.42 12.93 3.39
N GLU A 213 -15.71 14.03 3.67
CA GLU A 213 -15.91 14.80 4.90
C GLU A 213 -17.33 15.38 5.01
N ALA A 214 -17.90 15.84 3.89
CA ALA A 214 -19.29 16.30 3.86
C ALA A 214 -20.29 15.17 4.17
N GLU A 215 -20.01 13.94 3.72
CA GLU A 215 -20.82 12.75 4.02
C GLU A 215 -20.66 12.29 5.48
N LEU A 216 -19.44 12.37 6.02
CA LEU A 216 -19.15 12.08 7.43
C LEU A 216 -19.74 13.13 8.38
N GLY A 217 -19.87 14.38 7.93
CA GLY A 217 -20.29 15.52 8.75
C GLY A 217 -19.18 16.09 9.64
N SER A 218 -17.92 15.68 9.43
CA SER A 218 -16.75 16.11 10.19
C SER A 218 -15.49 16.11 9.31
N PRO A 219 -14.49 16.96 9.61
CA PRO A 219 -13.18 16.88 8.98
C PRO A 219 -12.49 15.56 9.32
N ALA A 220 -11.67 15.06 8.42
CA ALA A 220 -10.92 13.82 8.59
C ALA A 220 -9.42 14.04 8.40
N THR A 221 -8.62 13.26 9.13
CA THR A 221 -7.19 13.19 8.87
C THR A 221 -6.96 12.52 7.51
N LEU A 222 -6.26 13.18 6.60
CA LEU A 222 -5.91 12.60 5.30
C LEU A 222 -4.49 12.03 5.33
N ILE A 223 -4.36 10.74 5.01
CA ILE A 223 -3.07 10.06 4.88
C ILE A 223 -2.86 9.63 3.43
N LEU A 224 -1.74 10.06 2.83
CA LEU A 224 -1.33 9.64 1.50
C LEU A 224 -0.23 8.59 1.60
N THR A 225 -0.36 7.51 0.84
CA THR A 225 0.64 6.44 0.73
C THR A 225 0.68 5.88 -0.69
N GLY A 226 1.51 4.87 -0.93
CA GLY A 226 1.64 4.22 -2.22
C GLY A 226 2.84 4.72 -3.04
N GLY A 227 3.25 3.89 -4.00
CA GLY A 227 4.46 4.11 -4.79
C GLY A 227 4.41 5.38 -5.65
N ALA A 228 3.22 5.80 -6.08
CA ALA A 228 3.03 6.95 -6.95
C ALA A 228 2.69 8.24 -6.18
N ALA A 229 2.44 8.17 -4.86
CA ALA A 229 2.04 9.32 -4.04
C ALA A 229 3.06 10.47 -4.05
N ARG A 230 4.36 10.16 -4.11
CA ARG A 230 5.44 11.18 -4.18
C ARG A 230 5.31 12.15 -5.36
N PHE A 231 4.60 11.77 -6.41
CA PHE A 231 4.38 12.64 -7.58
C PHE A 231 3.17 13.55 -7.40
N VAL A 232 2.26 13.22 -6.48
CA VAL A 232 0.96 13.87 -6.31
C VAL A 232 0.91 14.68 -5.01
N GLU A 233 1.44 14.16 -3.90
CA GLU A 233 1.38 14.81 -2.58
C GLU A 233 1.81 16.28 -2.57
N PRO A 234 2.87 16.71 -3.29
CA PRO A 234 3.30 18.11 -3.26
C PRO A 234 2.29 19.08 -3.89
N LEU A 235 1.30 18.55 -4.61
CA LEU A 235 0.29 19.31 -5.34
C LEU A 235 -1.10 19.25 -4.69
N VAL A 236 -1.28 18.40 -3.66
CA VAL A 236 -2.53 18.28 -2.92
C VAL A 236 -2.69 19.50 -2.02
N LEU A 237 -3.84 20.17 -2.11
CA LEU A 237 -4.10 21.38 -1.33
C LEU A 237 -4.67 21.05 0.06
N HIS A 238 -5.37 19.94 0.19
CA HIS A 238 -5.89 19.47 1.46
C HIS A 238 -4.74 19.15 2.43
N PRO A 239 -4.79 19.62 3.69
CA PRO A 239 -3.83 19.21 4.71
C PRO A 239 -3.77 17.70 4.83
N HIS A 240 -2.57 17.13 4.79
CA HIS A 240 -2.37 15.69 4.79
C HIS A 240 -1.04 15.29 5.42
N ILE A 241 -0.93 14.00 5.72
CA ILE A 241 0.29 13.34 6.15
C ILE A 241 0.72 12.39 5.04
N TYR A 242 1.96 12.51 4.59
CA TYR A 242 2.55 11.54 3.68
C TYR A 242 3.29 10.45 4.48
N ASP A 243 2.80 9.21 4.42
CA ASP A 243 3.46 8.04 5.01
C ASP A 243 3.76 7.00 3.93
N PRO A 244 4.95 7.01 3.31
CA PRO A 244 5.29 6.09 2.22
C PRO A 244 5.36 4.62 2.65
N ASN A 245 5.41 4.36 3.96
CA ASN A 245 5.64 3.04 4.51
C ASN A 245 4.44 2.50 5.30
N LEU A 246 3.28 3.11 5.10
CA LEU A 246 2.04 2.83 5.82
C LEU A 246 1.72 1.34 5.83
N LEU A 247 1.68 0.72 4.64
CA LEU A 247 1.36 -0.69 4.48
C LEU A 247 2.34 -1.62 5.23
N LEU A 248 3.65 -1.39 5.11
CA LEU A 248 4.66 -2.22 5.75
C LEU A 248 4.63 -2.09 7.28
N LYS A 249 4.41 -0.88 7.80
CA LYS A 249 4.19 -0.66 9.24
C LYS A 249 2.91 -1.33 9.71
N GLY A 250 1.83 -1.21 8.94
CA GLY A 250 0.54 -1.85 9.21
C GLY A 250 0.65 -3.37 9.29
N LEU A 251 1.38 -3.99 8.37
CA LEU A 251 1.67 -5.41 8.40
C LEU A 251 2.39 -5.80 9.71
N ALA A 252 3.46 -5.09 10.06
CA ALA A 252 4.19 -5.38 11.30
C ALA A 252 3.32 -5.20 12.55
N PHE A 253 2.47 -4.17 12.58
CA PHE A 253 1.48 -3.93 13.63
C PHE A 253 0.49 -5.09 13.75
N LEU A 254 -0.11 -5.53 12.64
CA LEU A 254 -1.04 -6.65 12.63
C LEU A 254 -0.36 -7.97 13.04
N CYS A 255 0.92 -8.14 12.69
CA CYS A 255 1.70 -9.28 13.14
C CYS A 255 1.78 -9.32 14.67
N GLU A 256 2.10 -8.20 15.34
CA GLU A 256 2.12 -8.16 16.80
C GLU A 256 0.77 -8.42 17.47
N ARG A 257 -0.33 -8.00 16.84
CA ARG A 257 -1.68 -8.23 17.37
C ARG A 257 -2.12 -9.70 17.30
N ASN A 258 -1.63 -10.43 16.31
CA ASN A 258 -2.16 -11.74 15.95
C ASN A 258 -1.16 -12.88 16.20
N CYS A 259 0.13 -12.58 16.38
CA CYS A 259 1.08 -13.58 16.85
C CYS A 259 0.76 -13.94 18.30
N ALA A 260 0.55 -15.23 18.58
CA ALA A 260 0.46 -15.73 19.93
C ALA A 260 1.79 -15.46 20.67
N ASN A 261 1.69 -14.93 21.89
CA ASN A 261 2.81 -14.94 22.84
C ASN A 261 3.16 -16.37 23.25
#